data_AF-A0A7J7DZA9-F1
#
_entry.id   AF-A0A7J7DZA9-F1
#
_cell.length_a   1.000
_cell.length_b   1.000
_cell.length_c   1.000
_cell.angle_alpha   90.00
_cell.angle_beta   90.00
_cell.angle_gamma   90.00
#
_symmetry.space_group_name_H-M   'P 1'
#
loop_
_entity.id
_entity.type
_entity.pdbx_description
1 polymer ?
#
loop_
_entity_poly.entity_id
_entity_poly.type
_entity_poly.pdbx_seq_one_letter_code
_entity_poly.pdbx_strand_id
1 'polypeptide(L)'
;MGAFRIALESIFNRIHPKALKYTSFGKPNPFVFENAANVLKQLASSIHCIPHAMDNANAGSHHFKRLYMIGDNPAVDIKGARQAGAPWFSILTRTGVFKGQENHAEYPADLVVDTVQDAVDYILREECTGQTL
;
A
#
# COMPACT_ATOMS: atom_id res chain seq x y z
N MET A 1 -5.71 -12.36 10.55
CA MET A 1 -5.31 -11.89 11.91
C MET A 1 -6.37 -11.08 12.63
N GLY A 2 -7.18 -10.24 11.95
CA GLY A 2 -8.23 -9.44 12.62
C GLY A 2 -9.24 -10.27 13.43
N ALA A 3 -9.77 -11.36 12.85
CA ALA A 3 -10.72 -12.23 13.53
C ALA A 3 -10.14 -12.88 14.81
N PHE A 4 -8.90 -13.40 14.74
CA PHE A 4 -8.22 -13.96 15.91
C PHE A 4 -8.02 -12.93 17.02
N ARG A 5 -7.55 -11.72 16.66
CA ARG A 5 -7.39 -10.61 17.61
C ARG A 5 -8.71 -10.28 18.31
N ILE A 6 -9.79 -10.14 17.54
CA ILE A 6 -11.13 -9.82 18.08
C ILE A 6 -11.62 -10.94 18.99
N ALA A 7 -11.45 -12.20 18.59
CA ALA A 7 -11.83 -13.34 19.42
C ALA A 7 -11.05 -13.37 20.75
N LEU A 8 -9.72 -13.20 20.69
CA LEU A 8 -8.86 -13.13 21.88
C LEU A 8 -9.23 -11.98 22.80
N GLU A 9 -9.41 -10.77 22.24
CA GLU A 9 -9.83 -9.58 22.97
C GLU A 9 -11.19 -9.77 23.64
N SER A 10 -12.15 -10.38 22.93
CA SER A 10 -13.48 -10.67 23.46
C SER A 10 -13.43 -11.64 24.64
N ILE A 11 -12.66 -12.72 24.53
CA ILE A 11 -12.50 -13.70 25.60
C ILE A 11 -11.79 -13.07 26.80
N PHE A 12 -10.67 -12.37 26.56
CA PHE A 12 -9.88 -11.74 27.62
C PHE A 12 -10.70 -10.71 28.41
N ASN A 13 -11.41 -9.82 27.71
CA ASN A 13 -12.22 -8.77 28.34
C ASN A 13 -13.43 -9.33 29.10
N ARG A 14 -13.86 -10.56 28.79
CA ARG A 14 -14.96 -11.23 29.50
C ARG A 14 -14.52 -11.81 30.85
N ILE A 15 -13.27 -12.26 30.97
CA ILE A 15 -12.76 -12.98 32.15
C ILE A 15 -11.85 -12.12 33.05
N HIS A 16 -11.42 -10.95 32.57
CA HIS A 16 -10.59 -10.03 33.34
C HIS A 16 -11.29 -8.68 33.57
N PRO A 17 -11.09 -8.06 34.76
CA PRO A 17 -11.69 -6.76 35.07
C PRO A 17 -11.03 -5.59 34.33
N LYS A 18 -9.86 -5.81 33.71
CA LYS A 18 -9.15 -4.81 32.89
C LYS A 18 -9.15 -5.27 31.45
N ALA A 19 -9.38 -4.35 30.52
CA ALA A 19 -9.34 -4.63 29.09
C ALA A 19 -7.94 -5.06 28.63
N LEU A 20 -7.88 -5.91 27.61
CA LEU A 20 -6.67 -6.34 26.95
C LEU A 20 -5.94 -5.11 26.39
N LYS A 21 -4.69 -4.90 26.84
CA LYS A 21 -3.78 -3.93 26.24
C LYS A 21 -2.87 -4.66 25.26
N TYR A 22 -2.86 -4.21 24.01
CA TYR A 22 -2.00 -4.78 22.99
C TYR A 22 -1.58 -3.71 21.98
N THR A 23 -0.51 -4.01 21.26
CA THR A 23 -0.08 -3.25 20.09
C THR A 23 -0.25 -4.14 18.87
N SER A 24 -0.92 -3.63 17.84
CA SER A 24 -1.06 -4.34 16.55
C SER A 24 -0.24 -3.65 15.47
N PHE A 25 0.55 -4.45 14.77
CA PHE A 25 1.25 -4.04 13.56
C PHE A 25 0.55 -4.61 12.34
N GLY A 26 0.51 -3.84 11.26
CA GLY A 26 -0.16 -4.21 10.03
C GLY A 26 -0.97 -3.04 9.46
N LYS A 27 -1.33 -3.17 8.18
CA LYS A 27 -2.29 -2.27 7.54
C LYS A 27 -3.61 -2.26 8.33
N PRO A 28 -4.33 -1.14 8.42
CA PRO A 28 -4.10 0.13 7.72
C PRO A 28 -3.14 1.10 8.43
N ASN A 29 -2.37 0.69 9.44
CA ASN A 29 -1.51 1.60 10.20
C ASN A 29 -0.48 2.31 9.28
N PRO A 30 -0.44 3.66 9.24
CA PRO A 30 0.48 4.42 8.39
C PRO A 30 1.95 4.07 8.56
N PHE A 31 2.37 3.69 9.78
CA PHE A 31 3.75 3.28 10.07
C PHE A 31 4.21 2.11 9.18
N VAL A 32 3.29 1.22 8.80
CA VAL A 32 3.61 0.09 7.91
C VAL A 32 3.91 0.56 6.50
N PHE A 33 3.20 1.59 6.02
CA PHE A 33 3.43 2.18 4.70
C PHE A 33 4.73 2.99 4.68
N GLU A 34 5.02 3.74 5.74
CA GLU A 34 6.30 4.44 5.87
C GLU A 34 7.47 3.44 5.85
N ASN A 35 7.37 2.37 6.63
CA ASN A 35 8.38 1.32 6.65
C ASN A 35 8.53 0.65 5.27
N ALA A 36 7.43 0.33 4.60
CA ALA A 36 7.46 -0.22 3.24
C ALA A 36 8.12 0.72 2.23
N ALA A 37 7.81 2.02 2.29
CA ALA A 37 8.44 3.02 1.43
C ALA A 37 9.97 3.09 1.68
N ASN A 38 10.42 2.99 2.93
CA ASN A 38 11.84 2.98 3.27
C ASN A 38 12.55 1.72 2.77
N VAL A 39 11.93 0.54 2.90
CA VAL A 39 12.46 -0.71 2.33
C VAL A 39 12.58 -0.61 0.81
N LEU A 40 11.55 -0.09 0.13
CA LEU A 40 11.59 0.10 -1.32
C LEU A 40 12.71 1.07 -1.73
N LYS A 41 12.95 2.14 -0.97
CA LYS A 41 14.03 3.10 -1.27
C LYS A 41 15.40 2.43 -1.18
N GLN A 42 15.61 1.62 -0.15
CA GLN A 42 16.85 0.86 0.00
C GLN A 42 17.04 -0.16 -1.13
N LEU A 43 15.98 -0.86 -1.53
CA LEU A 43 16.01 -1.79 -2.66
C LEU A 43 16.33 -1.09 -3.98
N ALA A 44 15.68 0.05 -4.26
CA ALA A 44 15.96 0.84 -5.46
C ALA A 44 17.43 1.26 -5.53
N SER A 45 17.99 1.78 -4.43
CA SER A 45 19.42 2.12 -4.36
C SER A 45 20.33 0.92 -4.64
N SER A 46 19.96 -0.28 -4.17
CA SER A 46 20.75 -1.49 -4.41
C SER A 46 20.70 -1.98 -5.86
N ILE A 47 19.55 -1.82 -6.54
CA ILE A 47 19.36 -2.22 -7.94
C ILE A 47 20.08 -1.26 -8.89
N HIS A 48 20.13 0.03 -8.57
CA HIS A 48 20.80 1.06 -9.38
C HIS A 48 22.34 1.03 -9.26
N CYS A 49 22.92 0.08 -8.51
CA CYS A 49 24.35 -0.21 -8.56
C CYS A 49 24.78 -1.01 -9.82
N ILE A 50 23.88 -1.28 -10.77
CA ILE A 50 24.25 -1.74 -12.12
C ILE A 50 24.64 -0.50 -12.96
N PRO A 51 25.90 -0.35 -13.41
CA PRO A 51 26.42 0.89 -13.97
C PRO A 51 25.98 1.08 -15.43
N HIS A 52 24.78 1.62 -15.66
CA HIS A 52 24.39 2.17 -16.96
C HIS A 52 23.49 3.39 -16.80
N ALA A 53 24.11 4.54 -16.54
CA ALA A 53 23.86 5.81 -17.23
C ALA A 53 24.55 6.92 -16.43
N MET A 54 25.54 7.55 -17.06
CA MET A 54 26.04 8.83 -16.61
C MET A 54 24.90 9.85 -16.69
N ASP A 55 24.45 10.35 -15.55
CA ASP A 55 24.00 11.74 -15.43
C ASP A 55 24.33 12.24 -14.02
N ASN A 56 25.45 12.96 -13.97
CA ASN A 56 25.94 13.65 -12.80
C ASN A 56 25.12 14.93 -12.56
N ALA A 57 23.90 14.80 -12.05
CA ALA A 57 23.17 15.88 -11.39
C ALA A 57 22.03 15.27 -10.55
N ASN A 58 22.07 15.46 -9.23
CA ASN A 58 21.11 15.00 -8.22
C ASN A 58 21.45 13.66 -7.53
N ALA A 59 22.62 13.58 -6.90
CA ALA A 59 22.89 12.68 -5.78
C ALA A 59 22.10 13.09 -4.51
N GLY A 60 20.80 13.39 -4.65
CA GLY A 60 19.93 13.91 -3.61
C GLY A 60 18.58 13.21 -3.66
N SER A 61 18.42 12.17 -2.83
CA SER A 61 17.19 11.42 -2.59
C SER A 61 16.63 10.67 -3.81
N HIS A 62 16.83 9.35 -3.87
CA HIS A 62 15.98 8.46 -4.66
C HIS A 62 14.56 8.46 -4.06
N HIS A 63 13.83 9.55 -4.25
CA HIS A 63 12.46 9.69 -3.82
C HIS A 63 11.55 9.16 -4.93
N PHE A 64 10.77 8.14 -4.62
CA PHE A 64 9.76 7.65 -5.56
C PHE A 64 8.75 8.76 -5.84
N LYS A 65 8.56 9.09 -7.13
CA LYS A 65 7.48 10.00 -7.56
C LYS A 65 6.11 9.44 -7.23
N ARG A 66 5.96 8.11 -7.30
CA ARG A 66 4.72 7.38 -7.05
C ARG A 66 5.01 5.99 -6.50
N LEU A 67 4.19 5.54 -5.56
CA LEU A 67 4.22 4.19 -4.99
C LEU A 67 2.82 3.57 -5.12
N TYR A 68 2.70 2.45 -5.82
CA TYR A 68 1.41 1.82 -6.05
C TYR A 68 1.07 0.79 -4.97
N MET A 69 0.03 1.05 -4.19
CA MET A 69 -0.57 0.07 -3.29
C MET A 69 -1.70 -0.65 -4.01
N ILE A 70 -1.46 -1.90 -4.41
CA ILE A 70 -2.46 -2.77 -5.02
C ILE A 70 -3.03 -3.71 -3.95
N GLY A 71 -4.35 -3.76 -3.78
CA GLY A 71 -4.99 -4.63 -2.81
C GLY A 71 -6.48 -4.82 -3.04
N ASP A 72 -7.07 -5.79 -2.36
CA ASP A 72 -8.47 -6.21 -2.51
C ASP A 72 -9.35 -5.80 -1.32
N ASN A 73 -8.77 -5.24 -0.25
CA ASN A 73 -9.49 -4.91 0.97
C ASN A 73 -9.55 -3.39 1.22
N PRO A 74 -10.71 -2.74 1.02
CA PRO A 74 -10.86 -1.30 1.17
C PRO A 74 -10.50 -0.78 2.57
N ALA A 75 -10.90 -1.50 3.62
CA ALA A 75 -10.70 -1.08 5.01
C ALA A 75 -9.25 -1.24 5.50
N VAL A 76 -8.41 -1.95 4.74
CA VAL A 76 -7.04 -2.30 5.12
C VAL A 76 -6.03 -1.72 4.13
N ASP A 77 -6.15 -2.08 2.86
CA ASP A 77 -5.19 -1.71 1.81
C ASP A 77 -5.39 -0.26 1.39
N ILE A 78 -6.61 0.06 0.96
CA ILE A 78 -6.94 1.36 0.39
C ILE A 78 -6.96 2.44 1.47
N LYS A 79 -7.62 2.16 2.60
CA LYS A 79 -7.58 3.04 3.77
C LYS A 79 -6.15 3.33 4.21
N GLY A 80 -5.30 2.31 4.27
CA GLY A 80 -3.91 2.46 4.68
C GLY A 80 -3.10 3.34 3.72
N ALA A 81 -3.20 3.10 2.41
CA ALA A 81 -2.51 3.91 1.40
C ALA A 81 -2.97 5.37 1.43
N ARG A 82 -4.28 5.59 1.56
CA ARG A 82 -4.84 6.95 1.65
C ARG A 82 -4.42 7.68 2.91
N GLN A 83 -4.34 7.00 4.04
CA GLN A 83 -3.86 7.58 5.29
C GLN A 83 -2.36 7.89 5.24
N ALA A 84 -1.58 7.07 4.53
CA ALA A 84 -0.16 7.33 4.31
C ALA A 84 0.07 8.54 3.38
N GLY A 85 -0.86 8.80 2.46
CA GLY A 85 -0.80 9.96 1.56
C GLY A 85 0.32 9.86 0.53
N ALA A 86 0.68 10.98 -0.09
CA ALA A 86 1.73 11.00 -1.11
C ALA A 86 3.06 10.41 -0.60
N PRO A 87 3.78 9.60 -1.40
CA PRO A 87 3.56 9.34 -2.84
C PRO A 87 2.66 8.12 -3.14
N TRP A 88 1.89 7.61 -2.19
CA TRP A 88 1.05 6.43 -2.40
C TRP A 88 -0.14 6.69 -3.32
N PHE A 89 -0.33 5.78 -4.27
CA PHE A 89 -1.47 5.69 -5.18
C PHE A 89 -2.12 4.33 -4.98
N SER A 90 -3.43 4.31 -4.70
CA SER A 90 -4.17 3.11 -4.32
C SER A 90 -4.93 2.51 -5.50
N ILE A 91 -4.72 1.22 -5.76
CA ILE A 91 -5.43 0.44 -6.78
C ILE A 91 -6.20 -0.69 -6.07
N LEU A 92 -7.52 -0.67 -6.21
CA LEU A 92 -8.43 -1.67 -5.64
C LEU A 92 -8.77 -2.74 -6.68
N THR A 93 -8.46 -4.00 -6.38
CA THR A 93 -8.80 -5.13 -7.24
C THR A 93 -10.11 -5.80 -6.80
N ARG A 94 -10.79 -6.50 -7.71
CA ARG A 94 -12.05 -7.23 -7.45
C ARG A 94 -11.89 -8.74 -7.26
N THR A 95 -10.66 -9.23 -7.23
CA THR A 95 -10.37 -10.67 -7.13
C THR A 95 -10.49 -11.24 -5.72
N GLY A 96 -10.82 -10.43 -4.71
CA GLY A 96 -10.73 -10.81 -3.30
C GLY A 96 -11.91 -10.37 -2.43
N VAL A 97 -11.60 -9.74 -1.29
CA VAL A 97 -12.56 -9.26 -0.29
C VAL A 97 -13.58 -8.31 -0.91
N PHE A 98 -13.10 -7.38 -1.73
CA PHE A 98 -13.97 -6.46 -2.45
C PHE A 98 -14.56 -7.10 -3.71
N LYS A 99 -15.89 -6.98 -3.84
CA LYS A 99 -16.67 -7.49 -4.99
C LYS A 99 -17.70 -6.47 -5.49
N GLY A 100 -17.53 -5.19 -5.11
CA GLY A 100 -18.39 -4.12 -5.60
C GLY A 100 -18.26 -3.98 -7.11
N GLN A 101 -19.22 -3.30 -7.75
CA GLN A 101 -19.12 -2.90 -9.17
C GLN A 101 -18.51 -1.51 -9.30
N GLU A 102 -18.93 -0.59 -8.44
CA GLU A 102 -18.34 0.75 -8.36
C GLU A 102 -17.13 0.76 -7.42
N ASN A 103 -16.60 1.96 -7.13
CA ASN A 103 -15.59 2.16 -6.10
C ASN A 103 -16.20 2.00 -4.69
N HIS A 104 -15.38 1.68 -3.69
CA HIS A 104 -15.87 1.50 -2.32
C HIS A 104 -16.36 2.84 -1.75
N ALA A 105 -17.60 2.90 -1.25
CA ALA A 105 -18.23 4.16 -0.85
C ALA A 105 -17.49 4.90 0.29
N GLU A 106 -17.04 4.18 1.32
CA GLU A 106 -16.37 4.80 2.48
C GLU A 106 -14.86 4.97 2.27
N TYR A 107 -14.27 4.12 1.44
CA TYR A 107 -12.81 4.05 1.23
C TYR A 107 -12.51 3.98 -0.26
N PRO A 108 -12.88 5.00 -1.06
CA PRO A 108 -12.65 4.94 -2.49
C PRO A 108 -11.15 4.93 -2.80
N ALA A 109 -10.73 4.05 -3.70
CA ALA A 109 -9.37 3.99 -4.23
C ALA A 109 -9.16 5.01 -5.35
N ASP A 110 -7.90 5.28 -5.72
CA ASP A 110 -7.57 6.16 -6.84
C ASP A 110 -7.90 5.49 -8.18
N LEU A 111 -7.77 4.17 -8.25
CA LEU A 111 -8.19 3.35 -9.38
C LEU A 111 -8.85 2.05 -8.88
N VAL A 112 -9.87 1.58 -9.60
CA VAL A 112 -10.45 0.25 -9.36
C VAL A 112 -10.33 -0.55 -10.65
N VAL A 113 -9.86 -1.79 -10.53
CA VAL A 113 -9.65 -2.71 -11.65
C VAL A 113 -10.14 -4.11 -11.30
N ASP A 114 -10.35 -4.94 -12.31
CA ASP A 114 -10.86 -6.29 -12.08
C ASP A 114 -9.77 -7.20 -11.51
N THR A 115 -8.56 -7.15 -12.06
CA THR A 115 -7.46 -8.04 -11.70
C THR A 115 -6.16 -7.32 -11.36
N VAL A 116 -5.21 -8.06 -10.76
CA VAL A 116 -3.84 -7.57 -10.57
C VAL A 116 -3.12 -7.33 -11.90
N GLN A 117 -3.47 -8.09 -12.95
CA GLN A 117 -2.90 -7.89 -14.27
C GLN A 117 -3.29 -6.50 -14.81
N ASP A 118 -4.56 -6.14 -14.72
CA ASP A 118 -5.06 -4.82 -15.15
C ASP A 118 -4.36 -3.68 -14.40
N ALA A 119 -4.09 -3.88 -13.09
CA ALA A 119 -3.33 -2.92 -12.28
C ALA A 119 -1.90 -2.74 -12.82
N VAL A 120 -1.21 -3.84 -13.14
CA VAL A 120 0.16 -3.80 -13.66
C VAL A 120 0.19 -3.19 -15.05
N ASP A 121 -0.74 -3.55 -15.94
CA ASP A 121 -0.85 -3.02 -17.29
C ASP A 121 -1.11 -1.49 -17.26
N TYR A 122 -1.96 -1.03 -16.34
CA TYR A 122 -2.17 0.39 -16.07
C TYR A 122 -0.87 1.09 -15.63
N ILE A 123 -0.16 0.53 -14.64
CA ILE A 123 1.08 1.13 -14.11
C ILE A 123 2.15 1.24 -15.19
N LEU A 124 2.35 0.18 -15.97
CA LEU A 124 3.32 0.18 -17.06
C LEU A 124 2.95 1.23 -18.11
N ARG A 125 1.67 1.34 -18.48
CA ARG A 125 1.23 2.35 -19.43
C ARG A 125 1.46 3.78 -18.91
N GLU A 126 1.08 4.05 -17.66
CA GLU A 126 1.21 5.37 -17.03
C GLU A 126 2.67 5.80 -16.89
N GLU A 127 3.55 4.90 -16.43
CA GLU A 127 4.96 5.23 -16.16
C GLU A 127 5.86 5.12 -17.40
N CYS A 128 5.56 4.25 -18.37
CA CYS A 128 6.33 4.17 -19.62
C CYS A 128 6.00 5.29 -20.61
N THR A 129 4.78 5.83 -20.61
CA THR A 129 4.44 6.96 -21.49
C THR A 129 4.97 8.30 -20.99
N GLY A 130 5.34 8.41 -19.70
CA GLY A 130 5.96 9.59 -19.10
C GLY A 130 7.45 9.81 -19.46
N GLN A 131 8.06 8.97 -20.31
CA GLN A 131 9.47 9.11 -20.75
C GLN A 131 9.64 9.93 -22.04
N THR A 132 8.59 10.51 -22.59
CA THR A 132 8.69 11.44 -23.73
C THR A 132 8.10 12.79 -23.35
N LEU A 133 8.96 13.73 -22.94
CA LEU A 133 8.93 15.18 -23.18
C LEU A 133 10.04 15.88 -22.38
#